data_AF-A0A7Z8KRD0-F1
#
_entry.id   AF-A0A7Z8KRD0-F1
#
_cell.length_a   1.000
_cell.length_b   1.000
_cell.length_c   1.000
_cell.angle_alpha   90.00
_cell.angle_beta   90.00
_cell.angle_gamma   90.00
#
_symmetry.space_group_name_H-M   'P 1'
#
loop_
_entity.id
_entity.type
_entity.pdbx_description
1 polymer ?
#
loop_
_entity_poly.entity_id
_entity_poly.type
_entity_poly.pdbx_seq_one_letter_code
_entity_poly.pdbx_strand_id
1 'polypeptide(L)'
;MVKKTIHEINSKIRDGSVNVVTAEEMVHIVGELGAEGAAKEVDVVTTGTFGAMCSSGVWLNFGHSEPPIKMQKVFLNDVEAYTGVAAVDAFIGATQVSETLGMDYGGAHVIEDLIRGKSVHLHATSHGTDCYPRKVLDTTLSLNDMNQAIMINPRNAYQKYNAATNSTRSTVHTYMGSLLPSFGNVTYSGAGVLSPLSNDPDYMTIGTGTRIFLGGAQGYIVGEGTQHSSGGGFGTLMVQGDLKNMSTDYIRAANFTGYGTSLYVGMGVPIPILNEQIAQATAVSDAGVTTQILDYGIPSRDRPAIRDVTYEELRSGFVDINGKEVPTSSLSSFKKSRTIANELKDWITRGEFFVSMPVERLPKDVSAKPMKQTEGIAVVSDIMAVSVVTINKDASVYDAAKIIQDTSFNHLPVLNDDKTLAGIITAWDIAKAVSLNKFDLVEDIMTRKVITANADEQVAVVARRLDLNEVSAMPVLNKDRHIIGMITSDDISKLYARRS
;
A
#
# COMPACT_ATOMS: atom_id res chain seq x y z
N MET A 1 29.95 24.35 -10.45
CA MET A 1 28.80 23.73 -11.12
C MET A 1 29.28 22.62 -12.04
N VAL A 2 29.03 21.39 -11.62
CA VAL A 2 29.32 20.19 -12.42
C VAL A 2 28.24 20.06 -13.50
N LYS A 3 28.66 19.77 -14.74
CA LYS A 3 27.74 19.46 -15.84
C LYS A 3 28.28 18.27 -16.60
N LYS A 4 27.70 17.10 -16.35
CA LYS A 4 27.91 15.87 -17.14
C LYS A 4 26.72 15.64 -18.06
N THR A 5 26.96 14.94 -19.15
CA THR A 5 25.95 14.49 -20.10
C THR A 5 25.83 12.98 -20.08
N ILE A 6 24.67 12.46 -20.49
CA ILE A 6 24.49 11.01 -20.68
C ILE A 6 25.46 10.45 -21.72
N HIS A 7 25.83 11.23 -22.73
CA HIS A 7 26.80 10.81 -23.73
C HIS A 7 28.19 10.58 -23.12
N GLU A 8 28.64 11.48 -22.24
CA GLU A 8 29.91 11.33 -21.53
C GLU A 8 29.88 10.11 -20.59
N ILE A 9 28.82 9.96 -19.80
CA ILE A 9 28.67 8.79 -18.90
C ILE A 9 28.66 7.48 -19.70
N ASN A 10 27.88 7.40 -20.78
CA ASN A 10 27.85 6.20 -21.62
C ASN A 10 29.16 5.95 -22.37
N SER A 11 29.96 6.99 -22.64
CA SER A 11 31.32 6.82 -23.19
C SER A 11 32.24 6.17 -22.16
N LYS A 12 32.19 6.64 -20.91
CA LYS A 12 32.91 6.01 -19.78
C LYS A 12 32.47 4.57 -19.50
N ILE A 13 31.19 4.26 -19.71
CA ILE A 13 30.68 2.88 -19.61
C ILE A 13 31.31 1.99 -20.69
N ARG A 14 31.50 2.49 -21.93
CA ARG A 14 32.13 1.70 -23.00
C ARG A 14 33.62 1.47 -22.78
N ASP A 15 34.33 2.45 -22.25
CA ASP A 15 35.79 2.35 -22.05
C ASP A 15 36.18 1.76 -20.68
N GLY A 16 35.19 1.53 -19.80
CA GLY A 16 35.39 0.93 -18.48
C GLY A 16 35.87 1.91 -17.40
N SER A 17 35.93 3.21 -17.67
CA SER A 17 36.34 4.25 -16.71
C SER A 17 35.19 4.83 -15.88
N VAL A 18 33.97 4.32 -16.04
CA VAL A 18 32.78 4.79 -15.31
C VAL A 18 32.91 4.53 -13.80
N ASN A 19 32.65 5.55 -12.99
CA ASN A 19 32.54 5.39 -11.54
C ASN A 19 31.09 5.17 -11.13
N VAL A 20 30.76 3.93 -10.76
CA VAL A 20 29.41 3.52 -10.36
C VAL A 20 29.41 3.17 -8.88
N VAL A 21 28.46 3.73 -8.14
CA VAL A 21 28.27 3.45 -6.72
C VAL A 21 26.82 3.06 -6.44
N THR A 22 26.57 2.46 -5.29
CA THR A 22 25.20 2.23 -4.79
C THR A 22 24.70 3.45 -4.02
N ALA A 23 23.37 3.57 -3.85
CA ALA A 23 22.81 4.64 -3.03
C ALA A 23 23.30 4.60 -1.57
N GLU A 24 23.58 3.41 -1.02
CA GLU A 24 24.21 3.28 0.30
C GLU A 24 25.62 3.90 0.35
N GLU A 25 26.45 3.63 -0.67
CA GLU A 25 27.80 4.22 -0.79
C GLU A 25 27.75 5.74 -1.01
N MET A 26 26.75 6.22 -1.77
CA MET A 26 26.60 7.64 -2.11
C MET A 26 26.39 8.54 -0.89
N VAL A 27 25.68 8.06 0.14
CA VAL A 27 25.47 8.78 1.40
C VAL A 27 26.82 9.13 2.06
N HIS A 28 27.75 8.18 2.09
CA HIS A 28 29.09 8.38 2.65
C HIS A 28 29.91 9.37 1.81
N ILE A 29 29.89 9.20 0.49
CA ILE A 29 30.66 10.05 -0.44
C ILE A 29 30.21 11.52 -0.35
N VAL A 30 28.90 11.79 -0.32
CA VAL A 30 28.39 13.16 -0.15
C VAL A 30 28.70 13.69 1.25
N GLY A 31 28.69 12.85 2.28
CA GLY A 31 29.09 13.24 3.63
C GLY A 31 30.55 13.69 3.72
N GLU A 32 31.46 13.07 2.97
CA GLU A 32 32.89 13.38 2.97
C GLU A 32 33.28 14.50 2.00
N LEU A 33 32.77 14.45 0.77
CA LEU A 33 33.20 15.34 -0.32
C LEU A 33 32.23 16.50 -0.59
N GLY A 34 31.05 16.47 0.03
CA GLY A 34 29.93 17.34 -0.33
C GLY A 34 29.32 17.00 -1.70
N ALA A 35 28.17 17.58 -2.00
CA ALA A 35 27.44 17.32 -3.24
C ALA A 35 28.24 17.68 -4.52
N GLU A 36 29.02 18.76 -4.48
CA GLU A 36 29.85 19.15 -5.63
C GLU A 36 31.02 18.18 -5.87
N GLY A 37 31.69 17.73 -4.79
CA GLY A 37 32.76 16.75 -4.89
C GLY A 37 32.25 15.40 -5.38
N ALA A 38 31.17 14.91 -4.79
CA ALA A 38 30.50 13.68 -5.20
C ALA A 38 30.05 13.73 -6.67
N ALA A 39 29.49 14.85 -7.13
CA ALA A 39 29.10 15.01 -8.53
C ALA A 39 30.28 14.97 -9.51
N LYS A 40 31.49 15.39 -9.10
CA LYS A 40 32.70 15.28 -9.93
C LYS A 40 33.13 13.81 -10.05
N GLU A 41 33.17 13.09 -8.93
CA GLU A 41 33.72 11.74 -8.86
C GLU A 41 32.77 10.66 -9.34
N VAL A 42 31.49 10.71 -8.96
CA VAL A 42 30.50 9.66 -9.24
C VAL A 42 29.80 9.93 -10.56
N ASP A 43 29.67 8.92 -11.41
CA ASP A 43 28.97 9.01 -12.69
C ASP A 43 27.55 8.45 -12.61
N VAL A 44 27.35 7.34 -11.89
CA VAL A 44 26.04 6.69 -11.73
C VAL A 44 25.84 6.19 -10.30
N VAL A 45 24.66 6.44 -9.74
CA VAL A 45 24.20 5.84 -8.49
C VAL A 45 23.17 4.77 -8.80
N THR A 46 23.34 3.57 -8.25
CA THR A 46 22.43 2.44 -8.44
C THR A 46 21.52 2.26 -7.23
N THR A 47 20.24 2.05 -7.51
CA THR A 47 19.18 1.84 -6.52
C THR A 47 18.56 0.45 -6.70
N GLY A 48 17.84 -0.04 -5.69
CA GLY A 48 17.25 -1.37 -5.72
C GLY A 48 16.09 -1.52 -4.75
N THR A 49 15.06 -2.25 -5.16
CA THR A 49 13.94 -2.64 -4.31
C THR A 49 13.49 -4.06 -4.63
N PHE A 50 13.13 -4.80 -3.60
CA PHE A 50 12.52 -6.13 -3.72
C PHE A 50 11.38 -6.23 -2.69
N GLY A 51 10.14 -6.12 -3.18
CA GLY A 51 8.96 -6.10 -2.33
C GLY A 51 7.75 -6.69 -3.04
N ALA A 52 6.69 -6.93 -2.28
CA ALA A 52 5.43 -7.43 -2.79
C ALA A 52 4.73 -6.36 -3.65
N MET A 53 4.55 -6.66 -4.93
CA MET A 53 3.91 -5.82 -5.94
C MET A 53 2.69 -6.56 -6.49
N CYS A 54 1.58 -6.46 -5.76
CA CYS A 54 0.29 -7.01 -6.21
C CYS A 54 -0.16 -6.41 -7.56
N SER A 55 0.27 -5.19 -7.86
CA SER A 55 0.11 -4.50 -9.15
C SER A 55 1.06 -5.02 -10.23
N SER A 56 1.11 -6.34 -10.43
CA SER A 56 1.91 -6.98 -11.47
C SER A 56 1.07 -7.89 -12.36
N GLY A 57 1.48 -8.06 -13.62
CA GLY A 57 0.85 -9.01 -14.54
C GLY A 57 1.61 -9.16 -15.84
N VAL A 58 1.16 -10.10 -16.68
CA VAL A 58 1.86 -10.48 -17.90
C VAL A 58 0.88 -10.60 -19.07
N TRP A 59 1.18 -9.92 -20.18
CA TRP A 59 0.57 -10.19 -21.47
C TRP A 59 1.21 -11.41 -22.12
N LEU A 60 0.38 -12.38 -22.47
CA LEU A 60 0.79 -13.63 -23.10
C LEU A 60 0.17 -13.71 -24.49
N ASN A 61 0.98 -14.02 -25.49
CA ASN A 61 0.51 -14.38 -26.82
C ASN A 61 0.85 -15.84 -27.09
N PHE A 62 -0.18 -16.67 -27.28
CA PHE A 62 -0.04 -18.12 -27.40
C PHE A 62 0.19 -18.59 -28.84
N GLY A 63 0.00 -17.71 -29.83
CA GLY A 63 -0.13 -18.13 -31.23
C GLY A 63 -1.47 -18.82 -31.52
N HIS A 64 -1.82 -18.92 -32.80
CA HIS A 64 -3.04 -19.63 -33.21
C HIS A 64 -2.85 -21.15 -33.15
N SER A 65 -3.87 -21.83 -32.65
CA SER A 65 -4.04 -23.28 -32.84
C SER A 65 -4.44 -23.59 -34.28
N GLU A 66 -4.38 -24.87 -34.64
CA GLU A 66 -5.01 -25.40 -35.86
C GLU A 66 -6.16 -26.35 -35.46
N PRO A 67 -7.40 -26.12 -35.92
CA PRO A 67 -7.91 -24.89 -36.55
C PRO A 67 -7.80 -23.66 -35.64
N PRO A 68 -7.84 -22.43 -36.20
CA PRO A 68 -7.67 -21.20 -35.42
C PRO A 68 -8.81 -20.99 -34.42
N ILE A 69 -8.45 -20.39 -33.29
CA ILE A 69 -9.35 -20.07 -32.17
C ILE A 69 -9.34 -18.57 -31.87
N LYS A 70 -10.50 -18.05 -31.48
CA LYS A 70 -10.66 -16.74 -30.84
C LYS A 70 -11.04 -16.99 -29.38
N MET A 71 -10.07 -16.96 -28.50
CA MET A 71 -10.22 -17.27 -27.09
C MET A 71 -11.11 -16.21 -26.42
N GLN A 72 -12.15 -16.66 -25.70
CA GLN A 72 -13.05 -15.81 -24.93
C GLN A 72 -12.91 -15.99 -23.44
N LYS A 73 -12.59 -17.20 -23.00
CA LYS A 73 -12.12 -17.46 -21.63
C LYS A 73 -10.86 -18.30 -21.73
N VAL A 74 -9.88 -17.97 -20.91
CA VAL A 74 -8.59 -18.62 -20.85
C VAL A 74 -8.28 -18.90 -19.40
N PHE A 75 -7.83 -20.12 -19.11
CA PHE A 75 -7.34 -20.53 -17.81
C PHE A 75 -5.94 -21.12 -17.97
N LEU A 76 -5.04 -20.73 -17.08
CA LEU A 76 -3.68 -21.26 -16.97
C LEU A 76 -3.55 -21.94 -15.61
N ASN A 77 -3.47 -23.28 -15.57
CA ASN A 77 -3.55 -24.05 -14.32
C ASN A 77 -4.74 -23.62 -13.44
N ASP A 78 -5.93 -23.53 -14.04
CA ASP A 78 -7.18 -23.09 -13.40
C ASP A 78 -7.15 -21.66 -12.84
N VAL A 79 -6.20 -20.82 -13.28
CA VAL A 79 -6.18 -19.38 -13.01
C VAL A 79 -6.67 -18.64 -14.24
N GLU A 80 -7.77 -17.89 -14.11
CA GLU A 80 -8.34 -17.12 -15.21
C GLU A 80 -7.36 -16.04 -15.72
N ALA A 81 -7.14 -15.98 -17.03
CA ALA A 81 -6.42 -14.87 -17.66
C ALA A 81 -7.43 -14.03 -18.46
N TYR A 82 -7.38 -12.71 -18.26
CA TYR A 82 -8.27 -11.76 -18.92
C TYR A 82 -8.04 -11.78 -20.43
N THR A 83 -9.11 -11.97 -21.20
CA THR A 83 -9.10 -11.99 -22.68
C THR A 83 -9.82 -10.75 -23.24
N GLY A 84 -10.27 -10.79 -24.50
CA GLY A 84 -11.07 -9.72 -25.08
C GLY A 84 -10.25 -8.57 -25.69
N VAL A 85 -8.92 -8.67 -25.68
CA VAL A 85 -8.02 -7.73 -26.36
C VAL A 85 -7.69 -8.15 -27.80
N ALA A 86 -7.62 -9.45 -28.08
CA ALA A 86 -7.34 -10.04 -29.39
C ALA A 86 -7.70 -11.54 -29.37
N ALA A 87 -7.38 -12.29 -30.44
CA ALA A 87 -7.86 -13.66 -30.61
C ALA A 87 -7.12 -14.71 -29.76
N VAL A 88 -5.81 -14.53 -29.51
CA VAL A 88 -4.95 -15.51 -28.82
C VAL A 88 -4.03 -14.83 -27.78
N ASP A 89 -4.52 -13.71 -27.26
CA ASP A 89 -3.82 -12.88 -26.29
C ASP A 89 -4.62 -12.89 -24.99
N ALA A 90 -3.90 -13.03 -23.88
CA ALA A 90 -4.50 -12.94 -22.55
C ALA A 90 -3.57 -12.21 -21.57
N PHE A 91 -4.16 -11.55 -20.57
CA PHE A 91 -3.45 -10.92 -19.48
C PHE A 91 -3.69 -11.69 -18.19
N ILE A 92 -2.63 -12.22 -17.59
CA ILE A 92 -2.71 -12.84 -16.27
C ILE A 92 -2.24 -11.85 -15.20
N GLY A 93 -3.13 -11.50 -14.28
CA GLY A 93 -2.80 -10.66 -13.13
C GLY A 93 -2.23 -11.48 -11.98
N ALA A 94 -1.20 -10.96 -11.31
CA ALA A 94 -0.52 -11.68 -10.22
C ALA A 94 -1.45 -12.09 -9.07
N THR A 95 -2.49 -11.29 -8.80
CA THR A 95 -3.44 -11.51 -7.70
C THR A 95 -4.63 -12.39 -8.08
N GLN A 96 -4.74 -12.83 -9.34
CA GLN A 96 -5.83 -13.72 -9.73
C GLN A 96 -5.66 -15.04 -9.00
N VAL A 97 -6.72 -15.50 -8.35
CA VAL A 97 -6.71 -16.77 -7.60
C VAL A 97 -7.07 -17.94 -8.52
N SER A 98 -6.57 -19.13 -8.17
CA SER A 98 -6.98 -20.38 -8.81
C SER A 98 -8.43 -20.72 -8.43
N GLU A 99 -9.21 -21.21 -9.40
CA GLU A 99 -10.56 -21.71 -9.15
C GLU A 99 -10.57 -23.00 -8.31
N THR A 100 -9.50 -23.81 -8.41
CA THR A 100 -9.41 -25.12 -7.74
C THR A 100 -8.60 -25.07 -6.45
N LEU A 101 -7.56 -24.24 -6.39
CA LEU A 101 -6.64 -24.14 -5.23
C LEU A 101 -6.84 -22.88 -4.39
N GLY A 102 -7.76 -21.98 -4.78
CA GLY A 102 -8.07 -20.77 -4.02
C GLY A 102 -6.86 -19.87 -3.84
N MET A 103 -6.59 -19.44 -2.60
CA MET A 103 -5.49 -18.51 -2.28
C MET A 103 -4.11 -19.17 -2.25
N ASP A 104 -4.02 -20.50 -2.29
CA ASP A 104 -2.74 -21.22 -2.22
C ASP A 104 -1.99 -21.20 -3.56
N TYR A 105 -2.69 -20.91 -4.66
CA TYR A 105 -2.12 -20.78 -6.00
C TYR A 105 -2.86 -19.70 -6.79
N GLY A 106 -2.16 -19.02 -7.68
CA GLY A 106 -2.74 -17.91 -8.44
C GLY A 106 -1.82 -17.42 -9.54
N GLY A 107 -2.14 -16.27 -10.12
CA GLY A 107 -1.43 -15.73 -11.27
C GLY A 107 0.06 -15.52 -11.00
N ALA A 108 0.44 -15.09 -9.79
CA ALA A 108 1.85 -15.00 -9.41
C ALA A 108 2.58 -16.34 -9.50
N HIS A 109 1.92 -17.45 -9.14
CA HIS A 109 2.49 -18.79 -9.20
C HIS A 109 2.59 -19.29 -10.63
N VAL A 110 1.59 -19.04 -11.47
CA VAL A 110 1.67 -19.31 -12.91
C VAL A 110 2.86 -18.58 -13.53
N ILE A 111 3.03 -17.30 -13.21
CA ILE A 111 4.15 -16.47 -13.68
C ILE A 111 5.49 -17.07 -13.20
N GLU A 112 5.61 -17.39 -11.91
CA GLU A 112 6.84 -18.00 -11.38
C GLU A 112 7.12 -19.37 -12.01
N ASP A 113 6.11 -20.23 -12.17
CA ASP A 113 6.23 -21.55 -12.78
C ASP A 113 6.71 -21.47 -14.22
N LEU A 114 6.18 -20.51 -15.01
CA LEU A 114 6.64 -20.23 -16.37
C LEU A 114 8.12 -19.84 -16.40
N ILE A 115 8.57 -18.95 -15.52
CA ILE A 115 9.99 -18.56 -15.43
C ILE A 115 10.88 -19.75 -15.02
N ARG A 116 10.37 -20.68 -14.20
CA ARG A 116 11.08 -21.92 -13.85
C ARG A 116 11.18 -22.91 -15.01
N GLY A 117 10.56 -22.61 -16.15
CA GLY A 117 10.49 -23.51 -17.30
C GLY A 117 9.48 -24.65 -17.13
N LYS A 118 8.57 -24.56 -16.14
CA LYS A 118 7.46 -25.51 -16.05
C LYS A 118 6.45 -25.21 -17.15
N SER A 119 5.79 -26.27 -17.62
CA SER A 119 4.63 -26.13 -18.48
C SER A 119 3.37 -25.87 -17.67
N VAL A 120 2.46 -25.09 -18.23
CA VAL A 120 1.16 -24.75 -17.65
C VAL A 120 0.05 -25.28 -18.56
N HIS A 121 -1.02 -25.78 -17.96
CA HIS A 121 -2.21 -26.21 -18.68
C HIS A 121 -3.00 -24.99 -19.15
N LEU A 122 -3.18 -24.87 -20.46
CA LEU A 122 -4.02 -23.87 -21.11
C LEU A 122 -5.37 -24.51 -21.45
N HIS A 123 -6.43 -24.02 -20.81
CA HIS A 123 -7.82 -24.29 -21.21
C HIS A 123 -8.43 -23.02 -21.79
N ALA A 124 -8.93 -23.08 -23.03
CA ALA A 124 -9.57 -21.95 -23.67
C ALA A 124 -10.91 -22.32 -24.30
N THR A 125 -11.90 -21.42 -24.17
CA THR A 125 -13.23 -21.59 -24.76
C THR A 125 -13.58 -20.42 -25.70
N SER A 126 -14.44 -20.71 -26.66
CA SER A 126 -14.94 -19.77 -27.67
C SER A 126 -16.33 -20.18 -28.15
N HIS A 127 -17.17 -19.22 -28.53
CA HIS A 127 -18.44 -19.47 -29.23
C HIS A 127 -18.22 -20.04 -30.65
N GLY A 128 -17.03 -19.83 -31.22
CA GLY A 128 -16.68 -20.18 -32.59
C GLY A 128 -17.25 -19.20 -33.62
N THR A 129 -16.46 -18.91 -34.66
CA THR A 129 -16.86 -18.11 -35.82
C THR A 129 -16.32 -18.73 -37.11
N ASP A 130 -16.71 -18.20 -38.27
CA ASP A 130 -16.19 -18.69 -39.56
C ASP A 130 -14.66 -18.55 -39.68
N CYS A 131 -14.09 -17.46 -39.14
CA CYS A 131 -12.64 -17.25 -39.11
C CYS A 131 -11.93 -18.06 -38.00
N TYR A 132 -12.66 -18.44 -36.95
CA TYR A 132 -12.13 -19.09 -35.76
C TYR A 132 -13.05 -20.25 -35.35
N PRO A 133 -13.06 -21.35 -36.11
CA PRO A 133 -14.07 -22.40 -35.93
C PRO A 133 -13.87 -23.21 -34.65
N ARG A 134 -12.65 -23.23 -34.09
CA ARG A 134 -12.35 -23.99 -32.88
C ARG A 134 -13.04 -23.36 -31.66
N LYS A 135 -13.83 -24.17 -30.95
CA LYS A 135 -14.61 -23.74 -29.77
C LYS A 135 -13.95 -24.04 -28.43
N VAL A 136 -13.12 -25.07 -28.37
CA VAL A 136 -12.41 -25.49 -27.15
C VAL A 136 -10.98 -25.88 -27.51
N LEU A 137 -10.04 -25.47 -26.67
CA LEU A 137 -8.63 -25.85 -26.75
C LEU A 137 -8.14 -26.21 -25.35
N ASP A 138 -7.67 -27.44 -25.21
CA ASP A 138 -6.95 -27.93 -24.03
C ASP A 138 -5.56 -28.34 -24.48
N THR A 139 -4.53 -27.74 -23.90
CA THR A 139 -3.13 -28.03 -24.22
C THR A 139 -2.23 -27.66 -23.05
N THR A 140 -0.95 -27.99 -23.16
CA THR A 140 0.07 -27.62 -22.20
C THR A 140 1.15 -26.83 -22.93
N LEU A 141 1.56 -25.69 -22.37
CA LEU A 141 2.55 -24.78 -22.96
C LEU A 141 3.59 -24.38 -21.92
N SER A 142 4.84 -24.29 -22.32
CA SER A 142 5.91 -23.64 -21.56
C SER A 142 6.05 -22.17 -21.99
N LEU A 143 6.86 -21.42 -21.25
CA LEU A 143 7.19 -20.04 -21.59
C LEU A 143 7.87 -19.90 -22.97
N ASN A 144 8.58 -20.94 -23.42
CA ASN A 144 9.27 -20.96 -24.71
C ASN A 144 8.32 -21.16 -25.89
N ASP A 145 7.14 -21.75 -25.66
CA ASP A 145 6.15 -22.00 -26.71
C ASP A 145 5.32 -20.75 -27.03
N MET A 146 5.34 -19.74 -26.16
CA MET A 146 4.60 -18.50 -26.33
C MET A 146 5.38 -17.55 -27.24
N ASN A 147 4.70 -16.76 -28.08
CA ASN A 147 5.38 -15.77 -28.93
C ASN A 147 5.92 -14.61 -28.08
N GLN A 148 5.05 -14.05 -27.22
CA GLN A 148 5.38 -12.96 -26.31
C GLN A 148 4.93 -13.29 -24.89
N ALA A 149 5.74 -12.87 -23.93
CA ALA A 149 5.41 -12.85 -22.51
C ALA A 149 5.92 -11.54 -21.91
N ILE A 150 5.08 -10.51 -21.95
CA ILE A 150 5.47 -9.14 -21.59
C ILE A 150 4.94 -8.85 -20.20
N MET A 151 5.83 -8.77 -19.22
CA MET A 151 5.47 -8.26 -17.90
C MET A 151 5.18 -6.77 -18.03
N ILE A 152 4.00 -6.35 -17.56
CA ILE A 152 3.63 -4.95 -17.49
C ILE A 152 2.94 -4.68 -16.16
N ASN A 153 3.55 -3.81 -15.37
CA ASN A 153 3.10 -3.54 -14.03
C ASN A 153 2.65 -2.09 -13.92
N PRO A 154 1.37 -1.83 -13.59
CA PRO A 154 0.87 -0.47 -13.51
C PRO A 154 1.43 0.34 -12.35
N ARG A 155 2.02 -0.29 -11.31
CA ARG A 155 2.53 0.40 -10.11
C ARG A 155 3.66 -0.39 -9.43
N ASN A 156 4.87 0.15 -9.50
CA ASN A 156 6.08 -0.32 -8.81
C ASN A 156 6.81 0.86 -8.15
N ALA A 157 7.74 0.55 -7.23
CA ALA A 157 8.71 1.47 -6.63
C ALA A 157 8.09 2.81 -6.18
N TYR A 158 7.40 2.82 -5.05
CA TYR A 158 6.76 4.01 -4.49
C TYR A 158 7.78 5.02 -3.93
N GLN A 159 7.48 6.33 -4.03
CA GLN A 159 8.26 7.41 -3.38
C GLN A 159 8.34 7.21 -1.86
N LYS A 160 7.18 6.96 -1.24
CA LYS A 160 7.03 6.51 0.14
C LYS A 160 5.87 5.53 0.22
N TYR A 161 5.88 4.69 1.24
CA TYR A 161 4.82 3.72 1.47
C TYR A 161 4.45 3.65 2.95
N ASN A 162 3.17 3.47 3.24
CA ASN A 162 2.65 3.49 4.60
C ASN A 162 3.19 2.32 5.42
N ALA A 163 3.45 2.56 6.71
CA ALA A 163 3.52 1.51 7.72
C ALA A 163 2.10 1.22 8.24
N ALA A 164 1.88 0.00 8.70
CA ALA A 164 0.57 -0.51 9.08
C ALA A 164 0.59 -1.11 10.48
N THR A 165 -0.41 -0.79 11.27
CA THR A 165 -0.69 -1.42 12.56
C THR A 165 -2.19 -1.70 12.70
N ASN A 166 -2.59 -2.30 13.81
CA ASN A 166 -3.97 -2.71 14.05
C ASN A 166 -4.37 -2.44 15.50
N SER A 167 -5.28 -1.49 15.71
CA SER A 167 -5.82 -1.18 17.04
C SER A 167 -6.87 -2.17 17.54
N THR A 168 -7.39 -3.05 16.67
CA THR A 168 -8.53 -3.92 17.03
C THR A 168 -8.14 -5.06 17.95
N ARG A 169 -9.14 -5.78 18.48
CA ARG A 169 -8.95 -6.94 19.37
C ARG A 169 -8.69 -8.26 18.60
N SER A 170 -8.77 -8.24 17.27
CA SER A 170 -8.61 -9.41 16.41
C SER A 170 -7.48 -9.18 15.41
N THR A 171 -6.81 -10.24 14.98
CA THR A 171 -5.84 -10.15 13.89
C THR A 171 -6.53 -9.67 12.61
N VAL A 172 -5.91 -8.72 11.91
CA VAL A 172 -6.38 -8.25 10.60
C VAL A 172 -5.40 -8.73 9.54
N HIS A 173 -5.92 -9.41 8.52
CA HIS A 173 -5.16 -9.89 7.38
C HIS A 173 -5.23 -8.88 6.24
N THR A 174 -4.08 -8.42 5.75
CA THR A 174 -4.01 -7.33 4.77
C THR A 174 -2.91 -7.59 3.72
N TYR A 175 -2.85 -6.74 2.69
CA TYR A 175 -1.66 -6.68 1.80
C TYR A 175 -0.39 -6.24 2.52
N MET A 176 -0.50 -5.72 3.74
CA MET A 176 0.64 -5.44 4.62
C MET A 176 1.00 -6.64 5.49
N GLY A 177 0.45 -7.83 5.21
CA GLY A 177 0.61 -9.01 6.06
C GLY A 177 -0.39 -9.03 7.21
N SER A 178 -0.13 -9.92 8.18
CA SER A 178 -0.97 -10.09 9.38
C SER A 178 -0.62 -9.04 10.43
N LEU A 179 -1.62 -8.26 10.82
CA LEU A 179 -1.51 -7.23 11.84
C LEU A 179 -2.15 -7.71 13.14
N LEU A 180 -1.35 -7.85 14.18
CA LEU A 180 -1.74 -8.40 15.46
C LEU A 180 -2.63 -7.44 16.25
N PRO A 181 -3.52 -7.97 17.10
CA PRO A 181 -4.40 -7.15 17.94
C PRO A 181 -3.66 -6.11 18.77
N SER A 182 -4.35 -5.01 19.08
CA SER A 182 -3.95 -4.03 20.10
C SER A 182 -2.54 -3.47 19.90
N PHE A 183 -2.20 -3.12 18.66
CA PHE A 183 -0.88 -2.65 18.23
C PHE A 183 0.23 -3.68 18.46
N GLY A 184 -0.06 -4.97 18.33
CA GLY A 184 0.91 -6.03 18.60
C GLY A 184 2.11 -6.07 17.64
N ASN A 185 2.00 -5.44 16.47
CA ASN A 185 3.11 -5.25 15.54
C ASN A 185 2.88 -4.03 14.62
N VAL A 186 3.96 -3.65 13.94
CA VAL A 186 3.96 -2.73 12.80
C VAL A 186 4.61 -3.42 11.61
N THR A 187 3.92 -3.45 10.48
CA THR A 187 4.52 -3.92 9.22
C THR A 187 4.75 -2.74 8.29
N TYR A 188 5.86 -2.74 7.57
CA TYR A 188 6.16 -1.71 6.58
C TYR A 188 6.75 -2.32 5.31
N SER A 189 6.84 -1.54 4.25
CA SER A 189 7.43 -1.97 2.98
C SER A 189 8.23 -0.84 2.37
N GLY A 190 9.32 -1.16 1.68
CA GLY A 190 10.25 -0.21 1.07
C GLY A 190 11.70 -0.60 1.34
N ALA A 191 12.61 0.00 0.56
CA ALA A 191 14.05 -0.27 0.64
C ALA A 191 14.84 0.88 1.27
N GLY A 192 14.17 1.86 1.88
CA GLY A 192 14.80 3.01 2.55
C GLY A 192 15.79 3.74 1.63
N VAL A 193 17.03 3.89 2.07
CA VAL A 193 18.18 4.44 1.33
C VAL A 193 18.35 3.87 -0.08
N LEU A 194 17.98 2.61 -0.34
CA LEU A 194 18.09 2.00 -1.65
C LEU A 194 16.87 2.25 -2.57
N SER A 195 15.82 2.89 -2.07
CA SER A 195 14.57 3.10 -2.82
C SER A 195 14.80 4.05 -4.02
N PRO A 196 14.45 3.64 -5.25
CA PRO A 196 14.67 4.45 -6.44
C PRO A 196 14.08 5.87 -6.36
N LEU A 197 12.80 5.98 -6.00
CA LEU A 197 12.10 7.26 -6.00
C LEU A 197 12.44 8.14 -4.79
N SER A 198 13.01 7.57 -3.72
CA SER A 198 13.55 8.37 -2.61
C SER A 198 14.87 9.06 -3.01
N ASN A 199 15.61 8.49 -3.97
CA ASN A 199 16.87 9.02 -4.50
C ASN A 199 16.68 9.96 -5.71
N ASP A 200 15.46 10.06 -6.25
CA ASP A 200 15.10 11.03 -7.28
C ASP A 200 13.67 11.59 -7.04
N PRO A 201 13.46 12.30 -5.91
CA PRO A 201 12.13 12.71 -5.46
C PRO A 201 11.42 13.68 -6.42
N ASP A 202 12.19 14.42 -7.21
CA ASP A 202 11.70 15.40 -8.20
C ASP A 202 11.68 14.87 -9.64
N TYR A 203 11.95 13.57 -9.85
CA TYR A 203 11.98 12.94 -11.17
C TYR A 203 12.98 13.61 -12.15
N MET A 204 14.13 14.04 -11.62
CA MET A 204 15.22 14.71 -12.35
C MET A 204 15.94 13.78 -13.34
N THR A 205 15.80 12.47 -13.21
CA THR A 205 16.38 11.44 -14.09
C THR A 205 15.43 10.27 -14.37
N ILE A 206 14.46 10.02 -13.50
CA ILE A 206 13.49 8.93 -13.64
C ILE A 206 12.28 9.42 -14.42
N GLY A 207 11.90 8.68 -15.47
CA GLY A 207 10.66 8.93 -16.23
C GLY A 207 10.44 7.94 -17.36
N THR A 208 9.48 8.23 -18.24
CA THR A 208 9.14 7.37 -19.37
C THR A 208 10.38 7.17 -20.25
N GLY A 209 10.68 5.93 -20.63
CA GLY A 209 11.84 5.56 -21.42
C GLY A 209 13.11 5.29 -20.62
N THR A 210 13.15 5.55 -19.32
CA THR A 210 14.30 5.21 -18.46
C THR A 210 14.50 3.69 -18.43
N ARG A 211 15.70 3.23 -18.79
CA ARG A 211 16.12 1.82 -18.68
C ARG A 211 16.30 1.43 -17.22
N ILE A 212 15.86 0.23 -16.86
CA ILE A 212 15.92 -0.29 -15.49
C ILE A 212 16.36 -1.75 -15.46
N PHE A 213 16.80 -2.21 -14.29
CA PHE A 213 16.80 -3.62 -13.95
C PHE A 213 15.38 -4.01 -13.50
N LEU A 214 14.81 -5.07 -14.08
CA LEU A 214 13.49 -5.58 -13.72
C LEU A 214 13.50 -7.11 -13.77
N GLY A 215 13.27 -7.76 -12.63
CA GLY A 215 13.13 -9.22 -12.56
C GLY A 215 14.38 -10.01 -12.98
N GLY A 216 15.58 -9.44 -12.93
CA GLY A 216 16.80 -10.10 -13.43
C GLY A 216 17.10 -9.83 -14.90
N ALA A 217 16.33 -8.97 -15.56
CA ALA A 217 16.50 -8.58 -16.95
C ALA A 217 16.54 -7.05 -17.10
N GLN A 218 16.85 -6.57 -18.30
CA GLN A 218 16.61 -5.17 -18.67
C GLN A 218 15.10 -4.94 -18.87
N GLY A 219 14.58 -3.90 -18.24
CA GLY A 219 13.23 -3.38 -18.43
C GLY A 219 13.23 -1.88 -18.68
N TYR A 220 12.03 -1.31 -18.71
CA TYR A 220 11.81 0.11 -18.94
C TYR A 220 10.73 0.66 -18.01
N ILE A 221 10.89 1.91 -17.62
CA ILE A 221 9.77 2.71 -17.11
C ILE A 221 8.98 3.21 -18.32
N VAL A 222 7.68 2.96 -18.34
CA VAL A 222 6.79 3.29 -19.46
C VAL A 222 5.75 4.36 -19.11
N GLY A 223 5.80 4.90 -17.89
CA GLY A 223 4.94 5.99 -17.41
C GLY A 223 4.89 6.08 -15.89
N GLU A 224 4.08 6.99 -15.36
CA GLU A 224 3.88 7.13 -13.92
C GLU A 224 3.00 6.02 -13.31
N GLY A 225 2.14 5.42 -14.15
CA GLY A 225 1.26 4.35 -13.75
C GLY A 225 -0.02 4.78 -13.04
N THR A 226 -0.85 3.80 -12.69
CA THR A 226 -2.15 4.06 -12.07
C THR A 226 -1.98 4.54 -10.62
N GLN A 227 -2.91 5.34 -10.10
CA GLN A 227 -2.86 5.87 -8.72
C GLN A 227 -1.59 6.66 -8.36
N HIS A 228 -0.79 7.08 -9.34
CA HIS A 228 0.35 7.96 -9.10
C HIS A 228 -0.13 9.26 -8.44
N SER A 229 0.48 9.61 -7.30
CA SER A 229 0.06 10.75 -6.49
C SER A 229 1.26 11.48 -5.88
N SER A 230 2.06 12.10 -6.74
CA SER A 230 3.33 12.76 -6.37
C SER A 230 3.17 13.96 -5.43
N GLY A 231 2.06 14.70 -5.48
CA GLY A 231 1.84 15.85 -4.58
C GLY A 231 1.78 15.47 -3.09
N GLY A 232 1.43 14.22 -2.79
CA GLY A 232 1.47 13.65 -1.44
C GLY A 232 2.72 12.82 -1.15
N GLY A 233 3.69 12.75 -2.07
CA GLY A 233 4.85 11.87 -1.98
C GLY A 233 4.53 10.38 -2.21
N PHE A 234 3.42 10.07 -2.90
CA PHE A 234 3.01 8.70 -3.25
C PHE A 234 3.12 8.45 -4.76
N GLY A 235 4.16 8.99 -5.40
CA GLY A 235 4.49 8.65 -6.77
C GLY A 235 4.80 7.16 -6.94
N THR A 236 4.43 6.64 -8.10
CA THR A 236 4.67 5.26 -8.57
C THR A 236 5.34 5.26 -9.93
N LEU A 237 5.82 4.08 -10.36
CA LEU A 237 6.33 3.82 -11.69
C LEU A 237 5.54 2.72 -12.38
N MET A 238 5.15 2.94 -13.63
CA MET A 238 4.71 1.87 -14.53
C MET A 238 5.93 1.28 -15.22
N VAL A 239 6.07 -0.04 -15.17
CA VAL A 239 7.26 -0.72 -15.70
C VAL A 239 6.89 -1.86 -16.64
N GLN A 240 7.77 -2.12 -17.59
CA GLN A 240 7.63 -3.20 -18.56
C GLN A 240 8.95 -3.97 -18.72
N GLY A 241 8.87 -5.28 -18.92
CA GLY A 241 10.02 -6.13 -19.26
C GLY A 241 9.59 -7.42 -19.95
N ASP A 242 10.55 -8.11 -20.57
CA ASP A 242 10.34 -9.42 -21.19
C ASP A 242 10.49 -10.52 -20.15
N LEU A 243 9.38 -11.22 -19.85
CA LEU A 243 9.34 -12.29 -18.86
C LEU A 243 10.29 -13.44 -19.22
N LYS A 244 10.54 -13.67 -20.51
CA LYS A 244 11.41 -14.76 -21.00
C LYS A 244 12.87 -14.61 -20.56
N ASN A 245 13.29 -13.39 -20.24
CA ASN A 245 14.64 -13.08 -19.79
C ASN A 245 14.73 -12.91 -18.26
N MET A 246 13.61 -13.02 -17.54
CA MET A 246 13.58 -12.82 -16.10
C MET A 246 14.02 -14.08 -15.34
N SER A 247 14.41 -13.88 -14.09
CA SER A 247 14.83 -14.94 -13.18
C SER A 247 13.94 -14.99 -11.94
N THR A 248 13.65 -16.20 -11.48
CA THR A 248 12.91 -16.38 -10.24
C THR A 248 13.67 -15.89 -9.00
N ASP A 249 14.97 -15.60 -9.09
CA ASP A 249 15.69 -14.96 -7.99
C ASP A 249 15.23 -13.53 -7.69
N TYR A 250 14.54 -12.92 -8.65
CA TYR A 250 13.99 -11.57 -8.60
C TYR A 250 12.47 -11.52 -8.84
N ILE A 251 11.85 -12.64 -9.21
CA ILE A 251 10.40 -12.79 -9.35
C ILE A 251 9.95 -14.00 -8.52
N ARG A 252 9.20 -13.78 -7.43
CA ARG A 252 8.72 -14.86 -6.54
C ARG A 252 7.24 -14.71 -6.24
N ALA A 253 6.48 -15.78 -6.38
CA ALA A 253 5.11 -15.80 -5.89
C ALA A 253 5.08 -15.77 -4.36
N ALA A 254 4.02 -15.19 -3.80
CA ALA A 254 3.78 -15.20 -2.37
C ALA A 254 2.28 -15.34 -2.08
N ASN A 255 1.97 -15.97 -0.95
CA ASN A 255 0.61 -16.08 -0.41
C ASN A 255 0.55 -15.35 0.92
N PHE A 256 -0.31 -14.34 0.99
CA PHE A 256 -0.56 -13.60 2.21
C PHE A 256 -1.82 -14.17 2.86
N THR A 257 -1.65 -14.80 4.01
CA THR A 257 -2.74 -15.43 4.77
C THR A 257 -3.91 -14.49 4.92
N GLY A 258 -5.10 -14.92 4.47
CA GLY A 258 -6.35 -14.15 4.56
C GLY A 258 -6.47 -12.96 3.60
N TYR A 259 -5.44 -12.67 2.78
CA TYR A 259 -5.47 -11.61 1.77
C TYR A 259 -5.44 -12.17 0.34
N GLY A 260 -4.57 -13.15 0.07
CA GLY A 260 -4.47 -13.82 -1.22
C GLY A 260 -3.07 -13.79 -1.82
N THR A 261 -3.00 -14.12 -3.11
CA THR A 261 -1.75 -14.22 -3.86
C THR A 261 -1.18 -12.85 -4.22
N SER A 262 0.15 -12.72 -4.19
CA SER A 262 0.91 -11.53 -4.61
C SER A 262 2.23 -11.95 -5.26
N LEU A 263 2.92 -11.00 -5.90
CA LEU A 263 4.19 -11.26 -6.58
C LEU A 263 5.28 -10.33 -6.01
N TYR A 264 6.38 -10.91 -5.54
CA TYR A 264 7.59 -10.16 -5.24
C TYR A 264 8.35 -9.87 -6.52
N VAL A 265 8.67 -8.59 -6.74
CA VAL A 265 9.36 -8.12 -7.94
C VAL A 265 10.59 -7.32 -7.54
N GLY A 266 11.75 -7.73 -8.08
CA GLY A 266 13.00 -7.01 -7.99
C GLY A 266 13.10 -5.95 -9.08
N MET A 267 13.44 -4.72 -8.69
CA MET A 267 13.62 -3.59 -9.59
C MET A 267 14.80 -2.73 -9.13
N GLY A 268 15.61 -2.26 -10.06
CA GLY A 268 16.69 -1.31 -9.80
C GLY A 268 16.71 -0.20 -10.84
N VAL A 269 16.97 1.03 -10.42
CA VAL A 269 17.04 2.20 -11.32
C VAL A 269 18.41 2.84 -11.21
N PRO A 270 19.14 3.01 -12.32
CA PRO A 270 20.38 3.76 -12.32
C PRO A 270 20.08 5.25 -12.46
N ILE A 271 20.61 6.04 -11.54
CA ILE A 271 20.49 7.50 -11.48
C ILE A 271 21.80 8.12 -11.98
N PRO A 272 21.84 8.66 -13.21
CA PRO A 272 23.03 9.33 -13.73
C PRO A 272 23.27 10.66 -13.01
N ILE A 273 24.47 10.84 -12.47
CA ILE A 273 24.82 12.05 -11.71
C ILE A 273 25.28 13.13 -12.68
N LEU A 274 24.36 14.01 -13.08
CA LEU A 274 24.65 15.06 -14.07
C LEU A 274 25.16 16.36 -13.46
N ASN A 275 24.86 16.61 -12.19
CA ASN A 275 25.17 17.83 -11.46
C ASN A 275 25.11 17.61 -9.93
N GLU A 276 25.50 18.63 -9.16
CA GLU A 276 25.45 18.61 -7.69
C GLU A 276 24.05 18.41 -7.09
N GLN A 277 22.99 18.87 -7.76
CA GLN A 277 21.62 18.72 -7.24
C GLN A 277 21.18 17.26 -7.24
N ILE A 278 21.48 16.52 -8.32
CA ILE A 278 21.20 15.09 -8.40
C ILE A 278 22.06 14.33 -7.38
N ALA A 279 23.35 14.67 -7.27
CA ALA A 279 24.23 14.04 -6.28
C ALA A 279 23.69 14.20 -4.85
N GLN A 280 23.20 15.39 -4.50
CA GLN A 280 22.59 15.65 -3.19
C GLN A 280 21.29 14.86 -2.99
N ALA A 281 20.45 14.74 -4.03
CA ALA A 281 19.20 13.98 -3.96
C ALA A 281 19.43 12.47 -3.76
N THR A 282 20.52 11.93 -4.32
CA THR A 282 20.92 10.52 -4.15
C THR A 282 21.64 10.20 -2.84
N ALA A 283 21.79 11.18 -1.94
CA ALA A 283 22.44 11.00 -0.64
C ALA A 283 21.42 10.92 0.51
N VAL A 284 20.25 10.35 0.25
CA VAL A 284 19.19 10.17 1.25
C VAL A 284 19.55 9.01 2.20
N SER A 285 19.57 9.28 3.50
CA SER A 285 19.73 8.23 4.53
C SER A 285 18.37 7.71 5.01
N ASP A 286 18.33 6.57 5.68
CA ASP A 286 17.08 6.04 6.26
C ASP A 286 16.45 6.98 7.29
N ALA A 287 17.25 7.81 7.98
CA ALA A 287 16.76 8.85 8.86
C ALA A 287 16.03 9.98 8.10
N GLY A 288 16.42 10.21 6.84
CA GLY A 288 15.80 11.18 5.93
C GLY A 288 14.55 10.67 5.21
N VAL A 289 14.29 9.34 5.22
CA VAL A 289 13.07 8.77 4.61
C VAL A 289 11.99 8.62 5.67
N THR A 290 10.90 9.39 5.54
CA THR A 290 9.79 9.39 6.49
C THR A 290 8.51 8.75 5.92
N THR A 291 7.70 8.18 6.80
CA THR A 291 6.36 7.66 6.49
C THR A 291 5.45 7.74 7.72
N GLN A 292 4.22 7.26 7.58
CA GLN A 292 3.22 7.24 8.65
C GLN A 292 2.85 5.81 9.03
N ILE A 293 2.67 5.57 10.32
CA ILE A 293 2.03 4.35 10.83
C ILE A 293 0.52 4.59 10.80
N LEU A 294 -0.19 3.87 9.95
CA LEU A 294 -1.65 3.96 9.82
C LEU A 294 -2.33 2.78 10.52
N ASP A 295 -3.50 3.02 11.09
CA ASP A 295 -4.32 1.96 11.70
C ASP A 295 -5.23 1.28 10.66
N TYR A 296 -4.86 0.07 10.28
CA TYR A 296 -5.63 -0.79 9.37
C TYR A 296 -6.76 -1.54 10.07
N GLY A 297 -6.84 -1.44 11.39
CA GLY A 297 -8.00 -1.86 12.15
C GLY A 297 -9.28 -1.11 11.77
N ILE A 298 -9.14 0.06 11.14
CA ILE A 298 -10.25 0.86 10.64
C ILE A 298 -10.37 0.68 9.12
N PRO A 299 -11.49 0.14 8.61
CA PRO A 299 -11.68 -0.18 7.19
C PRO A 299 -12.11 1.07 6.41
N SER A 300 -11.32 2.13 6.51
CA SER A 300 -11.51 3.38 5.78
C SER A 300 -10.39 3.56 4.76
N ARG A 301 -10.66 4.29 3.68
CA ARG A 301 -9.58 4.80 2.81
C ARG A 301 -8.71 5.78 3.59
N ASP A 302 -9.36 6.65 4.35
CA ASP A 302 -8.74 7.72 5.12
C ASP A 302 -8.47 7.18 6.54
N ARG A 303 -7.51 6.23 6.63
CA ARG A 303 -7.13 5.58 7.90
C ARG A 303 -6.47 6.59 8.83
N PRO A 304 -6.74 6.55 10.15
CA PRO A 304 -6.05 7.42 11.09
C PRO A 304 -4.54 7.16 11.10
N ALA A 305 -3.77 8.24 11.04
CA ALA A 305 -2.35 8.21 11.30
C ALA A 305 -2.10 8.17 12.82
N ILE A 306 -1.31 7.20 13.26
CA ILE A 306 -0.92 7.04 14.66
C ILE A 306 0.27 7.93 14.99
N ARG A 307 1.31 7.91 14.15
CA ARG A 307 2.49 8.77 14.23
C ARG A 307 3.27 8.77 12.91
N ASP A 308 4.07 9.81 12.72
CA ASP A 308 5.16 9.80 11.74
C ASP A 308 6.35 8.97 12.27
N VAL A 309 7.10 8.38 11.35
CA VAL A 309 8.23 7.49 11.64
C VAL A 309 9.26 7.56 10.51
N THR A 310 10.55 7.36 10.82
CA THR A 310 11.61 7.24 9.81
C THR A 310 11.84 5.77 9.43
N TYR A 311 12.48 5.53 8.28
CA TYR A 311 12.93 4.17 7.94
C TYR A 311 14.03 3.68 8.88
N GLU A 312 14.83 4.58 9.46
CA GLU A 312 15.83 4.21 10.47
C GLU A 312 15.16 3.60 11.71
N GLU A 313 14.12 4.26 12.23
CA GLU A 313 13.30 3.73 13.32
C GLU A 313 12.65 2.40 12.94
N LEU A 314 11.99 2.31 11.77
CA LEU A 314 11.35 1.08 11.32
C LEU A 314 12.34 -0.08 11.13
N ARG A 315 13.57 0.21 10.70
CA ARG A 315 14.63 -0.80 10.50
C ARG A 315 15.34 -1.20 11.78
N SER A 316 15.23 -0.42 12.86
CA SER A 316 15.78 -0.77 14.17
C SER A 316 15.15 -2.06 14.74
N GLY A 317 13.93 -2.40 14.30
CA GLY A 317 13.17 -3.58 14.73
C GLY A 317 12.03 -3.25 15.69
N PHE A 318 11.96 -2.01 16.21
CA PHE A 318 10.92 -1.58 17.14
C PHE A 318 10.54 -0.11 16.95
N VAL A 319 9.31 0.24 17.31
CA VAL A 319 8.83 1.62 17.39
C VAL A 319 8.01 1.82 18.66
N ASP A 320 7.98 3.04 19.19
CA ASP A 320 7.10 3.38 20.30
C ASP A 320 5.69 3.74 19.81
N ILE A 321 4.69 3.03 20.34
CA ILE A 321 3.27 3.35 20.18
C ILE A 321 2.64 3.41 21.57
N ASN A 322 2.19 4.60 21.98
CA ASN A 322 1.54 4.84 23.26
C ASN A 322 2.40 4.44 24.48
N GLY A 323 3.71 4.69 24.44
CA GLY A 323 4.64 4.34 25.52
C GLY A 323 4.95 2.85 25.62
N LYS A 324 4.67 2.08 24.56
CA LYS A 324 4.99 0.66 24.44
C LYS A 324 5.87 0.43 23.23
N GLU A 325 6.89 -0.40 23.43
CA GLU A 325 7.74 -0.89 22.36
C GLU A 325 6.99 -1.94 21.53
N VAL A 326 6.82 -1.66 20.24
CA VAL A 326 6.08 -2.50 19.29
C VAL A 326 7.04 -3.00 18.20
N PRO A 327 7.11 -4.33 17.96
CA PRO A 327 8.02 -4.88 16.96
C PRO A 327 7.62 -4.46 15.55
N THR A 328 8.62 -4.13 14.74
CA THR A 328 8.46 -3.81 13.33
C THR A 328 8.89 -4.97 12.44
N SER A 329 8.29 -5.10 11.26
CA SER A 329 8.66 -6.11 10.26
C SER A 329 8.54 -5.57 8.85
N SER A 330 9.58 -5.75 8.04
CA SER A 330 9.57 -5.36 6.63
C SER A 330 8.96 -6.46 5.77
N LEU A 331 8.05 -6.08 4.88
CA LEU A 331 7.56 -6.91 3.79
C LEU A 331 8.47 -6.88 2.57
N SER A 332 9.43 -5.96 2.53
CA SER A 332 10.46 -5.88 1.49
C SER A 332 11.76 -6.49 1.99
N SER A 333 12.48 -7.21 1.12
CA SER A 333 13.79 -7.76 1.47
C SER A 333 14.88 -6.72 1.19
N PHE A 334 15.39 -6.09 2.25
CA PHE A 334 16.51 -5.15 2.12
C PHE A 334 17.78 -5.85 1.59
N LYS A 335 18.04 -7.09 2.03
CA LYS A 335 19.15 -7.91 1.52
C LYS A 335 19.08 -8.09 0.00
N LYS A 336 17.91 -8.46 -0.53
CA LYS A 336 17.70 -8.59 -1.98
C LYS A 336 17.74 -7.25 -2.70
N SER A 337 17.24 -6.18 -2.09
CA SER A 337 17.33 -4.82 -2.63
C SER A 337 18.79 -4.40 -2.83
N ARG A 338 19.67 -4.70 -1.86
CA ARG A 338 21.12 -4.49 -1.97
C ARG A 338 21.75 -5.37 -3.05
N THR A 339 21.34 -6.63 -3.16
CA THR A 339 21.78 -7.51 -4.27
C THR A 339 21.46 -6.91 -5.63
N ILE A 340 20.24 -6.39 -5.81
CA ILE A 340 19.80 -5.77 -7.07
C ILE A 340 20.63 -4.52 -7.39
N ALA A 341 20.84 -3.63 -6.40
CA ALA A 341 21.65 -2.43 -6.62
C ALA A 341 23.09 -2.79 -7.05
N ASN A 342 23.70 -3.79 -6.39
CA ASN A 342 25.03 -4.26 -6.76
C ASN A 342 25.07 -4.94 -8.13
N GLU A 343 24.07 -5.77 -8.48
CA GLU A 343 24.04 -6.41 -9.80
C GLU A 343 23.87 -5.38 -10.92
N LEU A 344 23.02 -4.37 -10.71
CA LEU A 344 22.91 -3.26 -11.66
C LEU A 344 24.21 -2.46 -11.76
N LYS A 345 24.92 -2.25 -10.63
CA LYS A 345 26.26 -1.65 -10.62
C LYS A 345 27.22 -2.46 -11.47
N ASP A 346 27.26 -3.78 -11.29
CA ASP A 346 28.12 -4.69 -12.04
C ASP A 346 27.81 -4.67 -13.54
N TRP A 347 26.53 -4.69 -13.94
CA TRP A 347 26.13 -4.62 -15.35
C TRP A 347 26.61 -3.33 -16.02
N ILE A 348 26.55 -2.20 -15.31
CA ILE A 348 27.01 -0.90 -15.82
C ILE A 348 28.54 -0.89 -15.88
N THR A 349 29.23 -1.34 -14.83
CA THR A 349 30.70 -1.40 -14.80
C THR A 349 31.27 -2.32 -15.90
N ARG A 350 30.57 -3.42 -16.25
CA ARG A 350 30.96 -4.32 -17.34
C ARG A 350 30.60 -3.82 -18.74
N GLY A 351 29.91 -2.68 -18.87
CA GLY A 351 29.46 -2.17 -20.17
C GLY A 351 28.27 -2.91 -20.79
N GLU A 352 27.58 -3.73 -20.01
CA GLU A 352 26.39 -4.50 -20.43
C GLU A 352 25.10 -3.66 -20.34
N PHE A 353 25.11 -2.61 -19.51
CA PHE A 353 23.98 -1.73 -19.29
C PHE A 353 24.35 -0.26 -19.45
N PHE A 354 23.58 0.47 -20.27
CA PHE A 354 23.78 1.89 -20.53
C PHE A 354 22.65 2.72 -19.92
N VAL A 355 22.99 3.90 -19.40
CA VAL A 355 22.01 4.83 -18.83
C VAL A 355 21.32 5.65 -19.92
N SER A 356 20.11 6.13 -19.63
CA SER A 356 19.28 6.90 -20.56
C SER A 356 18.64 8.09 -19.86
N MET A 357 18.44 9.20 -20.58
CA MET A 357 17.47 10.20 -20.15
C MET A 357 16.04 9.68 -20.38
N PRO A 358 15.07 10.09 -19.55
CA PRO A 358 13.69 9.87 -19.86
C PRO A 358 13.31 10.67 -21.11
N VAL A 359 12.50 10.06 -21.97
CA VAL A 359 11.90 10.75 -23.12
C VAL A 359 10.81 11.71 -22.67
N GLU A 360 10.18 11.43 -21.53
CA GLU A 360 9.18 12.28 -20.89
C GLU A 360 9.31 12.25 -19.37
N ARG A 361 9.20 13.42 -18.74
CA ARG A 361 9.25 13.57 -17.28
C ARG A 361 7.96 13.09 -16.65
N LEU A 362 8.05 12.49 -15.46
CA LEU A 362 6.85 12.16 -14.70
C LEU A 362 6.19 13.43 -14.15
N PRO A 363 4.85 13.46 -14.05
CA PRO A 363 4.14 14.61 -13.53
C PRO A 363 4.41 14.82 -12.03
N LYS A 364 4.70 16.08 -11.67
CA LYS A 364 4.83 16.52 -10.28
C LYS A 364 3.52 17.08 -9.77
N ASP A 365 3.35 17.04 -8.45
CA ASP A 365 2.24 17.67 -7.73
C ASP A 365 0.84 17.20 -8.18
N VAL A 366 0.74 15.98 -8.71
CA VAL A 366 -0.55 15.37 -9.07
C VAL A 366 -1.10 14.54 -7.91
N SER A 367 -2.43 14.46 -7.82
CA SER A 367 -3.13 13.70 -6.79
C SER A 367 -4.08 12.69 -7.42
N ALA A 368 -3.99 11.44 -6.96
CA ALA A 368 -4.95 10.40 -7.35
C ALA A 368 -6.31 10.68 -6.69
N LYS A 369 -7.37 10.76 -7.51
CA LYS A 369 -8.72 11.00 -7.00
C LYS A 369 -9.33 9.72 -6.46
N PRO A 370 -10.12 9.81 -5.39
CA PRO A 370 -10.94 8.68 -4.99
C PRO A 370 -12.05 8.38 -6.02
N MET A 371 -12.56 7.15 -5.97
CA MET A 371 -13.72 6.75 -6.76
C MET A 371 -14.93 7.64 -6.43
N LYS A 372 -15.54 8.25 -7.44
CA LYS A 372 -16.84 8.91 -7.29
C LYS A 372 -17.89 7.83 -7.08
N GLN A 373 -18.64 7.95 -5.99
CA GLN A 373 -19.78 7.08 -5.71
C GLN A 373 -21.06 7.85 -5.93
N THR A 374 -21.98 7.28 -6.70
CA THR A 374 -23.29 7.89 -7.02
C THR A 374 -24.34 7.56 -5.97
N GLU A 375 -24.18 6.44 -5.27
CA GLU A 375 -24.95 6.12 -4.08
C GLU A 375 -24.27 6.76 -2.87
N GLY A 376 -25.02 7.50 -2.06
CA GLY A 376 -24.50 8.11 -0.84
C GLY A 376 -24.06 7.05 0.17
N ILE A 377 -22.80 7.11 0.60
CA ILE A 377 -22.40 6.44 1.84
C ILE A 377 -23.12 7.17 2.97
N ALA A 378 -23.84 6.44 3.81
CA ALA A 378 -24.45 7.01 5.00
C ALA A 378 -23.33 7.51 5.92
N VAL A 379 -23.36 8.80 6.24
CA VAL A 379 -22.49 9.42 7.25
C VAL A 379 -23.23 9.55 8.57
N VAL A 380 -22.49 9.80 9.64
CA VAL A 380 -23.04 9.94 11.00
C VAL A 380 -24.16 10.97 11.03
N SER A 381 -24.00 12.12 10.36
CA SER A 381 -25.04 13.15 10.30
C SER A 381 -26.36 12.69 9.70
N ASP A 382 -26.35 11.63 8.89
CA ASP A 382 -27.57 11.11 8.24
C ASP A 382 -28.45 10.32 9.22
N ILE A 383 -27.88 9.81 10.31
CA ILE A 383 -28.57 8.91 11.24
C ILE A 383 -28.44 9.28 12.72
N MET A 384 -27.56 10.22 13.08
CA MET A 384 -27.36 10.63 14.47
C MET A 384 -28.60 11.32 15.05
N ALA A 385 -28.81 11.14 16.35
CA ALA A 385 -29.74 11.96 17.10
C ALA A 385 -29.12 13.34 17.36
N VAL A 386 -29.76 14.40 16.85
CA VAL A 386 -29.28 15.79 17.00
C VAL A 386 -29.57 16.37 18.39
N SER A 387 -30.65 15.91 19.04
CA SER A 387 -30.98 16.32 20.41
C SER A 387 -30.33 15.35 21.40
N VAL A 388 -29.30 15.83 22.09
CA VAL A 388 -28.56 15.04 23.08
C VAL A 388 -28.85 15.61 24.46
N VAL A 389 -29.36 14.77 25.35
CA VAL A 389 -29.51 15.12 26.75
C VAL A 389 -28.15 14.95 27.43
N THR A 390 -27.66 16.01 28.06
CA THR A 390 -26.34 16.06 28.72
C THR A 390 -26.47 16.39 30.18
N ILE A 391 -25.43 16.10 30.97
CA ILE A 391 -25.37 16.42 32.40
C ILE A 391 -24.03 17.09 32.75
N ASN A 392 -23.98 17.97 33.75
CA ASN A 392 -22.72 18.55 34.22
C ASN A 392 -21.99 17.56 35.15
N LYS A 393 -20.66 17.56 35.14
CA LYS A 393 -19.80 16.70 35.97
C LYS A 393 -20.08 16.81 37.49
N ASP A 394 -20.54 17.98 37.95
CA ASP A 394 -20.79 18.28 39.37
C ASP A 394 -22.24 17.96 39.79
N ALA A 395 -23.04 17.35 38.91
CA ALA A 395 -24.37 16.89 39.24
C ALA A 395 -24.34 15.61 40.11
N SER A 396 -25.43 15.36 40.84
CA SER A 396 -25.54 14.15 41.65
C SER A 396 -25.84 12.91 40.80
N VAL A 397 -25.47 11.73 41.30
CA VAL A 397 -25.85 10.45 40.68
C VAL A 397 -27.38 10.29 40.62
N TYR A 398 -28.10 10.87 41.60
CA TYR A 398 -29.57 10.89 41.62
C TYR A 398 -30.14 11.68 40.44
N ASP A 399 -29.57 12.84 40.11
CA ASP A 399 -30.00 13.64 38.96
C ASP A 399 -29.76 12.90 37.64
N ALA A 400 -28.62 12.21 37.51
CA ALA A 400 -28.35 11.35 36.36
C ALA A 400 -29.38 10.22 36.23
N ALA A 401 -29.70 9.53 37.33
CA ALA A 401 -30.68 8.45 37.36
C ALA A 401 -32.08 8.95 36.99
N LYS A 402 -32.47 10.11 37.53
CA LYS A 402 -33.74 10.76 37.21
C LYS A 402 -33.84 11.11 35.73
N ILE A 403 -32.79 11.68 35.13
CA ILE A 403 -32.78 11.98 33.70
C ILE A 403 -32.90 10.71 32.86
N ILE A 404 -32.16 9.64 33.19
CA ILE A 404 -32.26 8.35 32.47
C ILE A 404 -33.64 7.71 32.63
N GLN A 405 -34.32 7.91 33.76
CA GLN A 405 -35.68 7.40 33.99
C GLN A 405 -36.74 8.22 33.25
N ASP A 406 -36.62 9.54 33.30
CA ASP A 406 -37.56 10.49 32.70
C ASP A 406 -37.42 10.55 31.17
N THR A 407 -36.27 10.12 30.65
CA THR A 407 -35.99 10.02 29.22
C THR A 407 -35.87 8.56 28.79
N SER A 408 -35.99 8.25 27.50
CA SER A 408 -35.71 6.90 26.99
C SER A 408 -34.23 6.71 26.62
N PHE A 409 -33.34 7.59 27.10
CA PHE A 409 -31.93 7.58 26.75
C PHE A 409 -31.11 6.83 27.82
N ASN A 410 -30.34 5.83 27.39
CA ASN A 410 -29.50 5.02 28.27
C ASN A 410 -28.07 5.59 28.47
N HIS A 411 -27.76 6.70 27.79
CA HIS A 411 -26.43 7.29 27.71
C HIS A 411 -26.52 8.80 27.90
N LEU A 412 -25.75 9.34 28.84
CA LEU A 412 -25.67 10.77 29.11
C LEU A 412 -24.22 11.24 28.98
N PRO A 413 -23.90 12.08 28.01
CA PRO A 413 -22.60 12.74 27.97
C PRO A 413 -22.50 13.74 29.10
N VAL A 414 -21.34 13.72 29.76
CA VAL A 414 -21.00 14.59 30.88
C VAL A 414 -20.19 15.77 30.34
N LEU A 415 -20.58 16.99 30.70
CA LEU A 415 -19.94 18.22 30.26
C LEU A 415 -19.13 18.88 31.37
N ASN A 416 -18.05 19.53 30.98
CA ASN A 416 -17.36 20.54 31.77
C ASN A 416 -18.15 21.87 31.75
N ASP A 417 -17.75 22.83 32.57
CA ASP A 417 -18.38 24.16 32.64
C ASP A 417 -18.24 24.96 31.33
N ASP A 418 -17.19 24.68 30.56
CA ASP A 418 -16.98 25.25 29.22
C ASP A 418 -17.80 24.55 28.11
N LYS A 419 -18.70 23.63 28.48
CA LYS A 419 -19.53 22.80 27.59
C LYS A 419 -18.75 21.82 26.71
N THR A 420 -17.48 21.56 27.00
CA THR A 420 -16.73 20.48 26.36
C THR A 420 -17.05 19.12 27.01
N LEU A 421 -16.89 18.05 26.23
CA LEU A 421 -17.11 16.68 26.71
C LEU A 421 -16.08 16.29 27.79
N ALA A 422 -16.56 16.05 29.01
CA ALA A 422 -15.78 15.62 30.18
C ALA A 422 -15.78 14.10 30.36
N GLY A 423 -16.89 13.45 30.01
CA GLY A 423 -17.10 12.02 30.25
C GLY A 423 -18.41 11.51 29.66
N ILE A 424 -18.73 10.25 29.92
CA ILE A 424 -20.04 9.66 29.63
C ILE A 424 -20.47 8.79 30.80
N ILE A 425 -21.76 8.83 31.13
CA ILE A 425 -22.37 7.96 32.13
C ILE A 425 -23.53 7.19 31.48
N THR A 426 -23.68 5.92 31.87
CA THR A 426 -24.72 5.03 31.36
C THR A 426 -25.59 4.50 32.49
N ALA A 427 -26.75 3.94 32.15
CA ALA A 427 -27.60 3.24 33.13
C ALA A 427 -26.82 2.14 33.89
N TRP A 428 -25.84 1.49 33.24
CA TRP A 428 -24.99 0.49 33.85
C TRP A 428 -24.04 1.06 34.91
N ASP A 429 -23.46 2.24 34.67
CA ASP A 429 -22.58 2.92 35.62
C ASP A 429 -23.34 3.32 36.89
N ILE A 430 -24.59 3.78 36.73
CA ILE A 430 -25.49 4.09 37.86
C ILE A 430 -25.81 2.83 38.65
N ALA A 431 -26.21 1.74 37.98
CA ALA A 431 -26.50 0.46 38.64
C ALA A 431 -25.28 -0.07 39.41
N LYS A 432 -24.09 0.04 38.82
CA LYS A 432 -22.82 -0.33 39.46
C LYS A 432 -22.52 0.55 40.67
N ALA A 433 -22.72 1.87 40.57
CA ALA A 433 -22.51 2.81 41.66
C ALA A 433 -23.40 2.49 42.89
N VAL A 434 -24.67 2.17 42.64
CA VAL A 434 -25.62 1.73 43.68
C VAL A 434 -25.14 0.45 44.37
N SER A 435 -24.64 -0.53 43.62
CA SER A 435 -24.13 -1.79 44.19
C SER A 435 -22.88 -1.62 45.04
N LEU A 436 -22.08 -0.57 44.80
CA LEU A 436 -20.80 -0.31 45.45
C LEU A 436 -20.88 0.77 46.55
N ASN A 437 -22.08 1.27 46.83
CA ASN A 437 -22.34 2.31 47.83
C ASN A 437 -21.55 3.62 47.59
N LYS A 438 -21.29 3.97 46.31
CA LYS A 438 -20.61 5.21 45.87
C LYS A 438 -21.64 6.17 45.27
N PHE A 439 -21.81 7.38 45.82
CA PHE A 439 -23.01 8.18 45.52
C PHE A 439 -22.84 9.68 45.32
N ASP A 440 -21.65 10.26 45.41
CA ASP A 440 -21.59 11.70 45.58
C ASP A 440 -21.81 12.44 44.26
N LEU A 441 -20.92 12.29 43.26
CA LEU A 441 -21.01 13.05 42.02
C LEU A 441 -20.91 12.19 40.75
N VAL A 442 -21.45 12.71 39.65
CA VAL A 442 -21.33 12.10 38.32
C VAL A 442 -19.86 11.92 37.93
N GLU A 443 -18.99 12.87 38.28
CA GLU A 443 -17.56 12.79 37.99
C GLU A 443 -16.82 11.62 38.64
N ASP A 444 -17.38 11.06 39.73
CA ASP A 444 -16.80 9.94 40.47
C ASP A 444 -17.01 8.59 39.77
N ILE A 445 -18.05 8.51 38.93
CA ILE A 445 -18.49 7.27 38.29
C ILE A 445 -18.47 7.32 36.77
N MET A 446 -18.30 8.51 36.18
CA MET A 446 -18.26 8.66 34.72
C MET A 446 -17.04 8.00 34.08
N THR A 447 -17.22 7.51 32.86
CA THR A 447 -16.11 7.10 32.00
C THR A 447 -15.48 8.33 31.37
N ARG A 448 -14.23 8.64 31.74
CA ARG A 448 -13.50 9.84 31.25
C ARG A 448 -12.93 9.68 29.85
N LYS A 449 -12.48 8.46 29.49
CA LYS A 449 -11.98 8.16 28.14
C LYS A 449 -13.15 7.83 27.22
N VAL A 450 -13.85 8.86 26.77
CA VAL A 450 -15.02 8.71 25.90
C VAL A 450 -14.58 8.47 24.46
N ILE A 451 -15.19 7.47 23.82
CA ILE A 451 -15.04 7.23 22.39
C ILE A 451 -16.09 8.08 21.68
N THR A 452 -15.66 8.88 20.69
CA THR A 452 -16.51 9.86 20.00
C THR A 452 -16.52 9.61 18.50
N ALA A 453 -17.45 10.26 17.79
CA ALA A 453 -17.49 10.31 16.33
C ALA A 453 -17.55 11.77 15.85
N ASN A 454 -17.22 12.01 14.58
CA ASN A 454 -17.51 13.27 13.89
C ASN A 454 -18.71 13.09 12.95
N ALA A 455 -19.43 14.19 12.68
CA ALA A 455 -20.65 14.17 11.87
C ALA A 455 -20.43 13.70 10.42
N ASP A 456 -19.24 13.91 9.88
CA ASP A 456 -18.82 13.52 8.52
C ASP A 456 -18.20 12.12 8.45
N GLU A 457 -18.07 11.41 9.57
CA GLU A 457 -17.59 10.03 9.56
C GLU A 457 -18.60 9.08 8.90
N GLN A 458 -18.09 8.03 8.26
CA GLN A 458 -18.96 7.01 7.68
C GLN A 458 -19.59 6.16 8.77
N VAL A 459 -20.88 5.84 8.64
CA VAL A 459 -21.61 5.01 9.62
C VAL A 459 -20.93 3.66 9.81
N ALA A 460 -20.38 3.04 8.76
CA ALA A 460 -19.67 1.77 8.87
C ALA A 460 -18.40 1.85 9.76
N VAL A 461 -17.67 2.97 9.69
CA VAL A 461 -16.48 3.22 10.53
C VAL A 461 -16.90 3.37 11.98
N VAL A 462 -17.98 4.11 12.23
CA VAL A 462 -18.56 4.31 13.56
C VAL A 462 -19.14 3.01 14.12
N ALA A 463 -19.86 2.22 13.31
CA ALA A 463 -20.38 0.91 13.70
C ALA A 463 -19.27 0.00 14.21
N ARG A 464 -18.15 -0.05 13.47
CA ARG A 464 -16.99 -0.82 13.90
C ARG A 464 -16.34 -0.25 15.15
N ARG A 465 -16.29 1.07 15.30
CA ARG A 465 -15.75 1.71 16.52
C ARG A 465 -16.60 1.39 17.76
N LEU A 466 -17.94 1.35 17.63
CA LEU A 466 -18.85 0.90 18.70
C LEU A 466 -18.52 -0.54 19.13
N ASP A 467 -18.47 -1.45 18.16
CA ASP A 467 -18.17 -2.87 18.37
C ASP A 467 -16.81 -3.09 19.05
N LEU A 468 -15.74 -2.47 18.53
CA LEU A 468 -14.38 -2.63 19.04
C LEU A 468 -14.19 -2.15 20.48
N ASN A 469 -14.88 -1.07 20.85
CA ASN A 469 -14.82 -0.51 22.19
C ASN A 469 -15.84 -1.13 23.14
N GLU A 470 -16.67 -2.07 22.66
CA GLU A 470 -17.78 -2.68 23.41
C GLU A 470 -18.70 -1.62 24.04
N VAL A 471 -18.96 -0.55 23.28
CA VAL A 471 -19.85 0.54 23.69
C VAL A 471 -21.05 0.61 22.75
N SER A 472 -22.21 0.93 23.29
CA SER A 472 -23.47 0.99 22.52
C SER A 472 -23.79 2.38 21.98
N ALA A 473 -23.03 3.41 22.36
CA ALA A 473 -23.22 4.80 21.91
C ALA A 473 -21.92 5.60 21.89
N MET A 474 -21.86 6.60 21.00
CA MET A 474 -20.78 7.58 20.92
C MET A 474 -21.35 8.99 20.79
N PRO A 475 -20.88 9.97 21.59
CA PRO A 475 -21.14 11.38 21.33
C PRO A 475 -20.51 11.81 20.02
N VAL A 476 -21.25 12.60 19.24
CA VAL A 476 -20.78 13.20 18.00
C VAL A 476 -20.29 14.61 18.31
N LEU A 477 -19.03 14.88 18.00
CA LEU A 477 -18.38 16.17 18.25
C LEU A 477 -18.21 16.98 16.98
N ASN A 478 -18.21 18.30 17.11
CA ASN A 478 -17.70 19.20 16.08
C ASN A 478 -16.19 19.45 16.24
N LYS A 479 -15.61 20.26 15.35
CA LYS A 479 -14.18 20.59 15.35
C LYS A 479 -13.71 21.27 16.65
N ASP A 480 -14.61 21.96 17.35
CA ASP A 480 -14.34 22.65 18.61
C ASP A 480 -14.58 21.76 19.84
N ARG A 481 -14.76 20.45 19.65
CA ARG A 481 -15.05 19.44 20.69
C ARG A 481 -16.38 19.65 21.45
N HIS A 482 -17.32 20.39 20.86
CA HIS A 482 -18.69 20.48 21.37
C HIS A 482 -19.54 19.33 20.86
N ILE A 483 -20.45 18.85 21.71
CA ILE A 483 -21.40 17.79 21.32
C ILE A 483 -22.46 18.39 20.40
N ILE A 484 -22.61 17.78 19.23
CA ILE A 484 -23.60 18.14 18.20
C ILE A 484 -24.59 17.01 17.91
N GLY A 485 -24.37 15.84 18.49
CA GLY A 485 -25.25 14.69 18.31
C GLY A 485 -24.80 13.48 19.12
N MET A 486 -25.57 12.40 19.03
CA MET A 486 -25.22 11.08 19.56
C MET A 486 -25.59 10.03 18.51
N ILE A 487 -24.74 9.03 18.36
CA ILE A 487 -25.00 7.88 17.51
C ILE A 487 -24.94 6.60 18.33
N THR A 488 -25.95 5.73 18.15
CA THR A 488 -26.10 4.48 18.89
C THR A 488 -26.10 3.27 17.96
N SER A 489 -25.85 2.09 18.52
CA SER A 489 -26.00 0.81 17.82
C SER A 489 -27.42 0.59 17.26
N ASP A 490 -28.44 1.13 17.92
CA ASP A 490 -29.83 1.12 17.46
C ASP A 490 -30.04 1.97 16.20
N ASP A 491 -29.41 3.15 16.12
CA ASP A 491 -29.50 4.02 14.93
C ASP A 491 -28.90 3.34 13.70
N ILE A 492 -27.81 2.61 13.90
CA ILE A 492 -27.16 1.81 12.85
C ILE A 492 -28.04 0.62 12.46
N SER A 493 -28.63 -0.06 13.43
CA SER A 493 -29.56 -1.17 13.17
C SER A 493 -30.78 -0.72 12.36
N LYS A 494 -31.34 0.45 12.68
CA LYS A 494 -32.46 1.07 11.92
C LYS A 494 -32.06 1.41 10.48
N LEU A 495 -30.82 1.86 10.25
CA LEU A 495 -30.32 2.12 8.90
C LEU A 495 -30.27 0.84 8.06
N TYR A 496 -29.79 -0.28 8.63
CA TYR A 496 -29.76 -1.57 7.94
C TYR A 496 -31.17 -2.07 7.60
N ALA A 497 -32.12 -1.97 8.55
CA ALA A 497 -33.50 -2.37 8.32
C ALA A 497 -34.22 -1.57 7.22
N ARG A 498 -33.76 -0.35 6.90
CA ARG A 498 -34.31 0.48 5.82
C ARG A 498 -33.70 0.18 4.43
N ARG A 499 -32.56 -0.52 4.40
CA ARG A 499 -31.81 -0.86 3.17
C ARG A 499 -31.98 -2.32 2.73
N SER A 500 -32.64 -3.15 3.55
CA SER A 500 -33.10 -4.50 3.22
C SER A 500 -34.55 -4.47 2.79
#